data_AF-A0A7C2EG74-F1
#
_entry.id   AF-A0A7C2EG74-F1
#
_cell.length_a   1.000
_cell.length_b   1.000
_cell.length_c   1.000
_cell.angle_alpha   90.00
_cell.angle_beta   90.00
_cell.angle_gamma   90.00
#
_symmetry.space_group_name_H-M   'P 1'
#
loop_
_entity.id
_entity.type
_entity.pdbx_description
1 polymer ?
#
loop_
_entity_poly.entity_id
_entity_poly.type
_entity_poly.pdbx_seq_one_letter_code
_entity_poly.pdbx_strand_id
1 'polypeptide(L)'
;MRGISSRHGRPGRVRGSVVEIAGACCEGGFRAKRKSAGGIALVVAAVMLALSLVSAAFLVTGCAGKEKETSGGETPLELAQEFLKAVEREDADVFLSCFQPGFTVPEPDPFTGEVKVDPREFMRSSFKTVDFRFEGVELQVAYEEGDSAAVVTAGGKMYMNPLGVEKEIDLGREPLRFEMVREGGRWFLTQNPLPYLT
;
A
#
# COMPACT_ATOMS: atom_id res chain seq x y z
N MET A 1 33.97 39.01 -8.67
CA MET A 1 32.91 39.49 -9.58
C MET A 1 33.26 39.11 -11.02
N ARG A 2 32.76 37.98 -11.52
CA ARG A 2 32.71 37.65 -12.95
C ARG A 2 31.43 36.84 -13.17
N GLY A 3 30.52 37.41 -13.94
CA GLY A 3 29.25 36.78 -14.30
C GLY A 3 29.44 35.78 -15.43
N ILE A 4 28.64 34.72 -15.38
CA ILE A 4 28.42 33.84 -16.53
C ILE A 4 26.91 33.74 -16.70
N SER A 5 26.46 34.44 -17.74
CA SER A 5 25.11 34.43 -18.29
C SER A 5 25.03 33.28 -19.29
N SER A 6 24.10 32.35 -19.08
CA SER A 6 23.74 31.34 -20.08
C SER A 6 22.23 31.32 -20.26
N ARG A 7 21.81 31.79 -21.43
CA ARG A 7 20.44 31.72 -21.96
C ARG A 7 20.19 30.39 -22.67
N HIS A 8 18.90 30.13 -22.92
CA HIS A 8 18.30 29.16 -23.87
C HIS A 8 18.06 27.75 -23.27
N GLY A 9 16.94 27.07 -23.50
CA GLY A 9 15.93 27.22 -24.54
C GLY A 9 14.49 26.88 -24.10
N ARG A 10 13.60 27.04 -25.07
CA ARG A 10 12.12 27.10 -25.00
C ARG A 10 11.44 25.72 -24.80
N PRO A 11 10.13 25.73 -24.44
CA PRO A 11 9.36 24.55 -24.05
C PRO A 11 8.94 23.68 -25.25
N GLY A 12 9.09 22.37 -25.09
CA GLY A 12 8.50 21.36 -25.96
C GLY A 12 7.03 21.10 -25.58
N ARG A 13 6.12 21.60 -26.41
CA ARG A 13 4.68 21.32 -26.36
C ARG A 13 4.42 19.94 -26.97
N VAL A 14 4.09 18.94 -26.13
CA VAL A 14 3.60 17.64 -26.60
C VAL A 14 2.08 17.69 -26.67
N ARG A 15 1.56 17.64 -27.90
CA ARG A 15 0.16 17.33 -28.21
C ARG A 15 0.03 15.81 -28.25
N GLY A 16 -0.93 15.24 -27.53
CA GLY A 16 -1.20 13.80 -27.56
C GLY A 16 -2.61 13.48 -27.09
N SER A 17 -3.50 13.36 -28.07
CA SER A 17 -4.68 12.49 -28.15
C SER A 17 -5.67 12.43 -26.97
N VAL A 18 -6.75 13.18 -27.13
CA VAL A 18 -8.07 12.91 -26.54
C VAL A 18 -8.59 11.61 -27.17
N VAL A 19 -8.78 10.56 -26.36
CA VAL A 19 -9.54 9.37 -26.75
C VAL A 19 -10.96 9.57 -26.25
N GLU A 20 -11.82 9.92 -27.19
CA GLU A 20 -13.27 10.01 -27.06
C GLU A 20 -13.83 8.58 -27.02
N ILE A 21 -14.23 8.11 -25.84
CA ILE A 21 -14.96 6.84 -25.70
C ILE A 21 -16.46 7.16 -25.72
N ALA A 22 -17.00 7.21 -26.93
CA ALA A 22 -18.42 7.16 -27.20
C ALA A 22 -18.86 5.69 -27.35
N GLY A 23 -19.97 5.32 -26.72
CA GLY A 23 -20.76 4.17 -27.13
C GLY A 23 -21.18 3.25 -25.99
N ALA A 24 -22.42 3.39 -25.54
CA ALA A 24 -23.51 2.53 -26.00
C ALA A 24 -24.67 2.59 -24.98
N CYS A 25 -25.65 3.45 -25.27
CA CYS A 25 -27.00 3.33 -24.72
C CYS A 25 -27.63 2.03 -25.22
N CYS A 26 -27.89 1.08 -24.32
CA CYS A 26 -28.77 -0.05 -24.58
C CYS A 26 -30.10 0.20 -23.85
N GLU A 27 -31.02 0.91 -24.52
CA GLU A 27 -32.43 0.94 -24.17
C GLU A 27 -33.09 -0.37 -24.61
N GLY A 28 -33.16 -1.33 -23.69
CA GLY A 28 -33.92 -2.57 -23.84
C GLY A 28 -35.31 -2.44 -23.22
N GLY A 29 -36.27 -1.92 -23.98
CA GLY A 29 -37.68 -1.89 -23.60
C GLY A 29 -38.30 -3.29 -23.55
N PHE A 30 -38.49 -3.83 -22.35
CA PHE A 30 -39.15 -5.12 -22.14
C PHE A 30 -40.68 -4.95 -22.04
N ARG A 31 -41.38 -5.31 -23.12
CA ARG A 31 -42.84 -5.28 -23.23
C ARG A 31 -43.45 -6.53 -22.58
N ALA A 32 -43.85 -6.42 -21.32
CA ALA A 32 -44.52 -7.50 -20.59
C ALA A 32 -46.02 -7.58 -20.94
N LYS A 33 -46.44 -8.66 -21.62
CA LYS A 33 -47.86 -9.05 -21.77
C LYS A 33 -48.15 -10.22 -20.82
N ARG A 34 -49.13 -10.02 -19.95
CA ARG A 34 -49.67 -10.95 -18.93
C ARG A 34 -50.07 -12.31 -19.51
N LYS A 35 -49.85 -13.41 -18.75
CA LYS A 35 -50.90 -14.28 -18.14
C LYS A 35 -50.29 -15.56 -17.53
N SER A 36 -50.96 -16.06 -16.47
CA SER A 36 -50.80 -17.37 -15.81
C SER A 36 -49.67 -17.45 -14.77
N ALA A 37 -49.86 -17.02 -13.52
CA ALA A 37 -50.62 -17.68 -12.44
C ALA A 37 -50.23 -19.17 -12.25
N GLY A 38 -49.47 -19.48 -11.18
CA GLY A 38 -49.60 -20.77 -10.49
C GLY A 38 -48.35 -21.59 -10.18
N GLY A 39 -47.17 -21.34 -10.78
CA GLY A 39 -46.02 -22.28 -10.64
C GLY A 39 -44.67 -21.69 -10.16
N ILE A 40 -44.46 -20.37 -10.27
CA ILE A 40 -43.11 -19.78 -10.17
C ILE A 40 -42.72 -19.43 -8.71
N ALA A 41 -43.70 -19.26 -7.82
CA ALA A 41 -43.44 -18.89 -6.43
C ALA A 41 -42.62 -19.96 -5.67
N LEU A 42 -42.74 -21.23 -6.05
CA LEU A 42 -42.07 -22.35 -5.37
C LEU A 42 -40.58 -22.45 -5.76
N VAL A 43 -40.22 -22.06 -6.98
CA VAL A 43 -38.83 -22.07 -7.47
C VAL A 43 -38.03 -20.90 -6.88
N VAL A 44 -38.63 -19.71 -6.76
CA VAL A 44 -37.96 -18.52 -6.20
C VAL A 44 -37.65 -18.71 -4.70
N ALA A 45 -38.56 -19.35 -3.95
CA ALA A 45 -38.32 -19.65 -2.53
C ALA A 45 -37.16 -20.65 -2.32
N ALA A 46 -37.03 -21.66 -3.19
CA ALA A 46 -35.94 -22.63 -3.10
C ALA A 46 -34.56 -22.02 -3.42
N VAL A 47 -34.49 -21.10 -4.38
CA VAL A 47 -33.24 -20.40 -4.76
C VAL A 47 -32.76 -19.46 -3.64
N MET A 48 -33.67 -18.75 -2.97
CA MET A 48 -33.33 -17.88 -1.84
C MET A 48 -32.78 -18.68 -0.64
N LEU A 49 -33.32 -19.86 -0.38
CA LEU A 49 -32.88 -20.73 0.73
C LEU A 49 -31.49 -21.33 0.45
N ALA A 50 -31.20 -21.71 -0.79
CA ALA A 50 -29.88 -22.19 -1.20
C ALA A 50 -28.80 -21.10 -1.09
N LEU A 51 -29.11 -19.85 -1.46
CA LEU A 51 -28.18 -18.71 -1.35
C LEU A 51 -27.81 -18.37 0.11
N SER A 52 -28.73 -18.53 1.05
CA SER A 52 -28.45 -18.31 2.48
C SER A 52 -27.50 -19.36 3.10
N LEU A 53 -27.52 -20.61 2.61
CA LEU A 53 -26.64 -21.67 3.11
C LEU A 53 -25.20 -21.53 2.58
N VAL A 54 -25.04 -21.04 1.36
CA VAL A 54 -23.71 -20.78 0.76
C VAL A 54 -23.00 -19.61 1.45
N SER A 55 -23.74 -18.58 1.85
CA SER A 55 -23.18 -17.43 2.57
C SER A 55 -22.80 -17.76 4.02
N ALA A 56 -23.53 -18.67 4.69
CA ALA A 56 -23.17 -19.15 6.02
C ALA A 56 -21.92 -20.07 6.01
N ALA A 57 -21.72 -20.88 4.97
CA ALA A 57 -20.55 -21.74 4.84
C ALA A 57 -19.25 -20.94 4.63
N PHE A 58 -19.32 -19.79 3.93
CA PHE A 58 -18.16 -18.90 3.75
C PHE A 58 -17.70 -18.22 5.05
N LEU A 59 -18.57 -18.06 6.05
CA LEU A 59 -18.21 -17.43 7.33
C LEU A 59 -17.53 -18.39 8.33
N VAL A 60 -17.63 -19.71 8.13
CA VAL A 60 -17.10 -20.70 9.09
C VAL A 60 -15.67 -21.17 8.74
N THR A 61 -15.22 -20.99 7.50
CA THR A 61 -13.86 -21.40 7.06
C THR A 61 -12.76 -20.38 7.40
N GLY A 62 -13.08 -19.28 8.11
CA GLY A 62 -12.13 -18.19 8.36
C GLY A 62 -11.40 -18.19 9.72
N CYS A 63 -11.53 -19.21 10.58
CA CYS A 63 -11.05 -19.13 11.97
C CYS A 63 -10.26 -20.35 12.50
N ALA A 64 -9.60 -21.13 11.62
CA ALA A 64 -8.80 -22.27 12.08
C ALA A 64 -7.43 -22.31 11.38
N GLY A 65 -6.51 -21.48 11.86
CA GLY A 65 -5.12 -21.45 11.40
C GLY A 65 -4.32 -20.38 12.12
N LYS A 66 -4.14 -20.50 13.44
CA LYS A 66 -3.14 -19.73 14.19
C LYS A 66 -1.81 -20.46 14.12
N GLU A 67 -1.20 -20.49 12.95
CA GLU A 67 0.26 -20.61 12.90
C GLU A 67 0.80 -19.19 13.09
N LYS A 68 1.80 -19.05 13.96
CA LYS A 68 2.51 -17.78 14.11
C LYS A 68 3.29 -17.57 12.82
N GLU A 69 2.62 -17.03 11.80
CA GLU A 69 3.28 -16.44 10.64
C GLU A 69 4.19 -15.34 11.18
N THR A 70 5.49 -15.63 11.19
CA THR A 70 6.51 -14.61 11.20
C THR A 70 6.19 -13.68 10.03
N SER A 71 5.79 -12.46 10.37
CA SER A 71 5.32 -11.34 9.54
C SER A 71 6.38 -10.83 8.56
N GLY A 72 6.87 -11.72 7.69
CA GLY A 72 7.77 -11.42 6.60
C GLY A 72 7.14 -11.92 5.33
N GLY A 73 6.66 -11.01 4.49
CA GLY A 73 6.13 -11.34 3.17
C GLY A 73 7.01 -12.33 2.41
N GLU A 74 6.38 -13.34 1.79
CA GLU A 74 7.06 -14.35 0.98
C GLU A 74 7.61 -13.73 -0.31
N THR A 75 6.99 -12.63 -0.76
CA THR A 75 7.38 -11.85 -1.94
C THR A 75 7.79 -10.41 -1.59
N PRO A 76 8.61 -9.75 -2.44
CA PRO A 76 8.95 -8.34 -2.26
C PRO A 76 7.72 -7.42 -2.17
N LEU A 77 6.69 -7.69 -2.98
CA LEU A 77 5.45 -6.89 -2.98
C LEU A 77 4.70 -7.00 -1.66
N GLU A 78 4.61 -8.20 -1.09
CA GLU A 78 3.96 -8.42 0.20
C GLU A 78 4.68 -7.69 1.32
N LEU A 79 6.03 -7.70 1.34
CA LEU A 79 6.81 -6.96 2.32
C LEU A 79 6.56 -5.44 2.22
N ALA A 80 6.56 -4.87 1.01
CA ALA A 80 6.25 -3.45 0.82
C ALA A 80 4.82 -3.11 1.30
N GLN A 81 3.85 -3.97 1.00
CA GLN A 81 2.47 -3.78 1.44
C GLN A 81 2.31 -3.92 2.96
N GLU A 82 3.02 -4.87 3.57
CA GLU A 82 3.07 -5.06 5.02
C GLU A 82 3.67 -3.85 5.73
N PHE A 83 4.78 -3.32 5.20
CA PHE A 83 5.37 -2.07 5.69
C PHE A 83 4.37 -0.91 5.67
N LEU A 84 3.69 -0.68 4.54
CA LEU A 84 2.71 0.40 4.41
C LEU A 84 1.56 0.26 5.42
N LYS A 85 1.06 -0.98 5.60
CA LYS A 85 0.02 -1.28 6.59
C LYS A 85 0.52 -1.08 8.02
N ALA A 86 1.77 -1.42 8.31
CA ALA A 86 2.36 -1.22 9.64
C ALA A 86 2.46 0.27 9.97
N VAL A 87 2.88 1.09 9.01
CA VAL A 87 2.94 2.55 9.15
C VAL A 87 1.54 3.15 9.38
N GLU A 88 0.55 2.76 8.57
CA GLU A 88 -0.83 3.27 8.71
C GLU A 88 -1.51 2.83 10.01
N ARG A 89 -1.11 1.68 10.57
CA ARG A 89 -1.62 1.16 11.85
C ARG A 89 -0.80 1.60 13.05
N GLU A 90 0.26 2.38 12.85
CA GLU A 90 1.21 2.79 13.89
C GLU A 90 1.81 1.58 14.64
N ASP A 91 1.94 0.43 13.97
CA ASP A 91 2.42 -0.81 14.56
C ASP A 91 3.95 -0.88 14.47
N ALA A 92 4.61 -0.35 15.50
CA ALA A 92 6.06 -0.34 15.62
C ALA A 92 6.69 -1.74 15.56
N ASP A 93 5.98 -2.78 15.99
CA ASP A 93 6.54 -4.12 16.06
C ASP A 93 6.58 -4.74 14.66
N VAL A 94 5.49 -4.61 13.90
CA VAL A 94 5.44 -5.05 12.50
C VAL A 94 6.37 -4.19 11.64
N PHE A 95 6.39 -2.87 11.86
CA PHE A 95 7.30 -1.95 11.16
C PHE A 95 8.76 -2.39 11.31
N LEU A 96 9.23 -2.60 12.55
CA LEU A 96 10.62 -3.01 12.79
C LEU A 96 10.90 -4.42 12.27
N SER A 97 9.90 -5.31 12.24
CA SER A 97 10.06 -6.65 11.67
C SER A 97 10.27 -6.66 10.15
N CYS A 98 9.92 -5.57 9.46
CA CYS A 98 10.17 -5.44 8.02
C CYS A 98 11.66 -5.25 7.71
N PHE A 99 12.47 -4.87 8.69
CA PHE A 99 13.90 -4.62 8.52
C PHE A 99 14.75 -5.79 9.00
N GLN A 100 16.00 -5.84 8.51
CA GLN A 100 16.96 -6.84 8.93
C GLN A 100 17.24 -6.76 10.45
N PRO A 101 17.52 -7.90 11.09
CA PRO A 101 18.07 -7.89 12.45
C PRO A 101 19.33 -7.03 12.51
N GLY A 102 19.35 -6.04 13.41
CA GLY A 102 20.45 -5.07 13.50
C GLY A 102 20.25 -3.78 12.70
N PHE A 103 19.10 -3.61 12.03
CA PHE A 103 18.68 -2.29 11.56
C PHE A 103 18.56 -1.34 12.76
N THR A 104 19.51 -0.42 12.86
CA THR A 104 19.50 0.64 13.86
C THR A 104 18.81 1.85 13.25
N VAL A 105 17.80 2.38 13.92
CA VAL A 105 17.29 3.71 13.59
C VAL A 105 18.42 4.71 13.86
N PRO A 106 18.85 5.54 12.89
CA PRO A 106 19.75 6.65 13.18
C PRO A 106 18.99 7.64 14.08
N GLU A 107 19.52 8.26 15.13
CA GLU A 107 20.82 8.91 15.24
C GLU A 107 21.47 8.70 16.63
N PRO A 108 22.80 8.65 16.72
CA PRO A 108 23.51 8.88 17.97
C PRO A 108 23.44 10.36 18.37
N ASP A 109 23.30 10.60 19.68
CA ASP A 109 23.34 11.91 20.30
C ASP A 109 24.72 12.52 20.00
N PRO A 110 24.77 13.68 19.31
CA PRO A 110 26.02 14.29 18.86
C PRO A 110 26.91 14.79 20.02
N PHE A 111 26.40 14.79 21.25
CA PHE A 111 27.09 15.25 22.45
C PHE A 111 27.47 14.11 23.40
N THR A 112 26.66 13.05 23.50
CA THR A 112 26.91 11.94 24.44
C THR A 112 27.46 10.68 23.77
N GLY A 113 27.26 10.50 22.46
CA GLY A 113 27.69 9.30 21.72
C GLY A 113 26.95 8.02 22.12
N GLU A 114 26.02 8.07 23.08
CA GLU A 114 25.15 6.97 23.46
C GLU A 114 23.70 7.33 23.14
N VAL A 115 23.14 6.68 22.13
CA VAL A 115 21.67 6.58 22.00
C VAL A 115 21.31 5.12 22.22
N LYS A 116 21.01 4.80 23.47
CA LYS A 116 20.29 3.57 23.83
C LYS A 116 18.80 3.88 23.91
N VAL A 117 18.27 4.60 22.92
CA VAL A 117 16.81 4.64 22.78
C VAL A 117 16.43 3.32 22.14
N ASP A 118 15.58 2.56 22.83
CA ASP A 118 15.01 1.35 22.30
C ASP A 118 14.31 1.67 20.96
N PRO A 119 14.70 1.05 19.83
CA PRO A 119 14.15 1.39 18.52
C PRO A 119 12.62 1.32 18.47
N ARG A 120 12.02 0.42 19.25
CA ARG A 120 10.57 0.28 19.34
C ARG A 120 9.94 1.45 20.09
N GLU A 121 10.54 1.91 21.18
CA GLU A 121 10.10 3.14 21.87
C GLU A 121 10.24 4.38 20.96
N PHE A 122 11.35 4.49 20.23
CA PHE A 122 11.55 5.57 19.25
C PHE A 122 10.45 5.58 18.19
N MET A 123 10.16 4.42 17.57
CA MET A 123 9.12 4.33 16.54
C MET A 123 7.73 4.64 17.09
N ARG A 124 7.40 4.15 18.30
CA ARG A 124 6.14 4.49 18.97
C ARG A 124 5.99 5.98 19.26
N SER A 125 7.08 6.67 19.59
CA SER A 125 7.08 8.12 19.78
C SER A 125 6.90 8.86 18.45
N SER A 126 7.56 8.37 17.39
CA SER A 126 7.48 8.93 16.05
C SER A 126 6.06 8.84 15.47
N PHE A 127 5.41 7.68 15.61
CA PHE A 127 4.03 7.50 15.15
C PHE A 127 3.01 8.37 15.89
N LYS A 128 3.26 8.75 17.15
CA LYS A 128 2.41 9.73 17.85
C LYS A 128 2.55 11.16 17.33
N THR A 129 3.60 11.45 16.59
CA THR A 129 3.92 12.80 16.12
C THR A 129 3.44 13.03 14.69
N VAL A 130 3.38 11.97 13.89
CA VAL A 130 3.02 12.01 12.48
C VAL A 130 2.09 10.85 12.15
N ASP A 131 0.84 11.19 11.84
CA ASP A 131 -0.12 10.24 11.31
C ASP A 131 0.13 10.04 9.81
N PHE A 132 0.10 8.79 9.35
CA PHE A 132 0.22 8.45 7.94
C PHE A 132 -1.04 7.74 7.45
N ARG A 133 -1.51 8.11 6.26
CA ARG A 133 -2.61 7.42 5.58
C ARG A 133 -2.28 7.24 4.11
N PHE A 134 -2.64 6.08 3.56
CA PHE A 134 -2.37 5.74 2.18
C PHE A 134 -3.67 5.51 1.42
N GLU A 135 -3.79 6.04 0.20
CA GLU A 135 -5.00 5.88 -0.61
C GLU A 135 -4.65 5.44 -2.04
N GLY A 136 -5.27 4.35 -2.49
CA GLY A 136 -5.13 3.86 -3.87
C GLY A 136 -3.69 3.55 -4.28
N VAL A 137 -2.85 3.09 -3.34
CA VAL A 137 -1.43 2.84 -3.60
C VAL A 137 -1.27 1.65 -4.53
N GLU A 138 -0.56 1.86 -5.63
CA GLU A 138 -0.17 0.84 -6.59
C GLU A 138 1.32 0.53 -6.41
N LEU A 139 1.67 -0.74 -6.21
CA LEU A 139 3.06 -1.20 -6.06
C LEU A 139 3.49 -1.94 -7.32
N GLN A 140 4.73 -1.73 -7.74
CA GLN A 140 5.35 -2.45 -8.85
C GLN A 140 6.76 -2.90 -8.48
N VAL A 141 7.14 -4.11 -8.90
CA VAL A 141 8.51 -4.59 -8.80
C VAL A 141 9.35 -3.84 -9.84
N ALA A 142 10.31 -3.05 -9.38
CA ALA A 142 11.25 -2.33 -10.24
C ALA A 142 12.34 -3.27 -10.77
N TYR A 143 12.86 -4.15 -9.91
CA TYR A 143 13.73 -5.28 -10.29
C TYR A 143 13.70 -6.37 -9.22
N GLU A 144 14.05 -7.58 -9.63
CA GLU A 144 14.29 -8.73 -8.74
C GLU A 144 15.40 -9.59 -9.34
N GLU A 145 16.55 -9.64 -8.66
CA GLU A 145 17.75 -10.34 -9.09
C GLU A 145 18.36 -11.13 -7.93
N GLY A 146 18.26 -12.46 -7.97
CA GLY A 146 18.81 -13.33 -6.95
C GLY A 146 18.20 -13.04 -5.57
N ASP A 147 19.02 -12.55 -4.65
CA ASP A 147 18.65 -12.20 -3.26
C ASP A 147 18.43 -10.70 -3.07
N SER A 148 18.23 -9.94 -4.16
CA SER A 148 18.00 -8.49 -4.09
C SER A 148 16.79 -8.10 -4.92
N ALA A 149 15.98 -7.18 -4.40
CA ALA A 149 14.81 -6.67 -5.09
C ALA A 149 14.59 -5.20 -4.77
N ALA A 150 13.84 -4.52 -5.64
CA ALA A 150 13.25 -3.23 -5.31
C ALA A 150 11.80 -3.18 -5.75
N VAL A 151 10.95 -2.66 -4.87
CA VAL A 151 9.57 -2.29 -5.17
C VAL A 151 9.47 -0.77 -5.18
N VAL A 152 8.61 -0.22 -6.03
CA VAL A 152 8.30 1.21 -6.06
C VAL A 152 6.79 1.42 -6.04
N THR A 153 6.35 2.55 -5.50
CA THR A 153 4.98 3.02 -5.73
C THR A 153 4.88 3.55 -7.15
N ALA A 154 3.89 3.09 -7.91
CA ALA A 154 3.61 3.57 -9.27
C ALA A 154 2.44 4.56 -9.31
N GLY A 155 1.66 4.65 -8.22
CA GLY A 155 0.50 5.50 -8.11
C GLY A 155 -0.07 5.51 -6.69
N GLY A 156 -1.12 6.31 -6.51
CA GLY A 156 -1.79 6.53 -5.23
C GLY A 156 -1.32 7.80 -4.53
N LYS A 157 -1.78 7.97 -3.29
CA LYS A 157 -1.52 9.15 -2.47
C LYS A 157 -1.06 8.75 -1.08
N MET A 158 -0.14 9.53 -0.54
CA MET A 158 0.24 9.50 0.86
C MET A 158 -0.20 10.80 1.52
N TYR A 159 -0.88 10.69 2.64
CA TYR A 159 -1.23 11.79 3.53
C TYR A 159 -0.37 11.66 4.78
N MET A 160 0.26 12.77 5.17
CA MET A 160 0.97 12.84 6.45
C MET A 160 0.53 14.08 7.22
N ASN A 161 0.40 13.97 8.54
CA ASN A 161 -0.09 15.06 9.38
C ASN A 161 0.93 15.45 10.48
N PRO A 162 2.09 16.01 10.13
CA PRO A 162 3.03 16.50 11.14
C PRO A 162 2.42 17.70 11.87
N LEU A 163 2.23 17.57 13.19
CA LEU A 163 1.78 18.67 14.07
C LEU A 163 0.42 19.28 13.68
N GLY A 164 -0.48 18.50 13.09
CA GLY A 164 -1.84 18.95 12.74
C GLY A 164 -1.97 19.67 11.40
N VAL A 165 -0.91 19.70 10.58
CA VAL A 165 -0.97 20.18 9.18
C VAL A 165 -0.92 18.99 8.22
N GLU A 166 -2.06 18.69 7.58
CA GLU A 166 -2.13 17.63 6.56
C GLU A 166 -1.35 18.04 5.30
N LYS A 167 -0.42 17.16 4.88
CA LYS A 167 0.33 17.25 3.64
C LYS A 167 -0.02 16.04 2.76
N GLU A 168 -0.45 16.32 1.53
CA GLU A 168 -0.69 15.31 0.49
C GLU A 168 0.55 15.16 -0.40
N ILE A 169 0.95 13.93 -0.70
CA ILE A 169 2.03 13.57 -1.61
C ILE A 169 1.48 12.60 -2.66
N ASP A 170 1.69 12.91 -3.94
CA ASP A 170 1.32 12.05 -5.07
C ASP A 170 2.43 11.02 -5.31
N LEU A 171 2.14 9.75 -5.04
CA LEU A 171 3.11 8.66 -5.09
C LEU A 171 3.45 8.19 -6.51
N GLY A 172 2.71 8.62 -7.52
CA GLY A 172 3.08 8.44 -8.92
C GLY A 172 4.11 9.47 -9.39
N ARG A 173 4.18 10.63 -8.71
CA ARG A 173 5.16 11.69 -8.98
C ARG A 173 6.38 11.62 -8.08
N GLU A 174 6.17 11.32 -6.81
CA GLU A 174 7.20 11.16 -5.78
C GLU A 174 7.16 9.73 -5.25
N PRO A 175 7.68 8.75 -6.01
CA PRO A 175 7.54 7.35 -5.66
C PRO A 175 8.37 6.98 -4.44
N LEU A 176 7.79 6.19 -3.54
CA LEU A 176 8.54 5.52 -2.48
C LEU A 176 9.31 4.34 -3.10
N ARG A 177 10.55 4.16 -2.65
CA ARG A 177 11.41 3.05 -3.08
C ARG A 177 11.72 2.14 -1.90
N PHE A 178 11.35 0.88 -2.05
CA PHE A 178 11.56 -0.18 -1.08
C PHE A 178 12.70 -1.06 -1.55
N GLU A 179 13.90 -0.82 -1.03
CA GLU A 179 15.06 -1.66 -1.33
C GLU A 179 15.10 -2.84 -0.37
N MET A 180 15.29 -4.04 -0.94
CA MET A 180 15.13 -5.28 -0.21
C MET A 180 16.26 -6.27 -0.51
N VAL A 181 16.53 -7.09 0.50
CA VAL A 181 17.45 -8.21 0.42
C VAL A 181 16.81 -9.44 1.04
N ARG A 182 17.10 -10.61 0.47
CA ARG A 182 16.63 -11.89 0.98
C ARG A 182 17.70 -12.52 1.85
N GLU A 183 17.35 -12.77 3.11
CA GLU A 183 18.22 -13.48 4.06
C GLU A 183 17.46 -14.61 4.74
N GLY A 184 18.04 -15.80 4.77
CA GLY A 184 17.39 -16.98 5.39
C GLY A 184 16.03 -17.34 4.76
N GLY A 185 15.82 -16.99 3.49
CA GLY A 185 14.55 -17.23 2.78
C GLY A 185 13.47 -16.16 3.00
N ARG A 186 13.75 -15.10 3.77
CA ARG A 186 12.82 -13.99 4.04
C ARG A 186 13.34 -12.68 3.46
N TRP A 187 12.45 -11.86 2.92
CA TRP A 187 12.78 -10.51 2.46
C TRP A 187 12.80 -9.52 3.62
N PHE A 188 13.74 -8.58 3.56
CA PHE A 188 13.88 -7.48 4.52
C PHE A 188 14.18 -6.18 3.80
N LEU A 189 13.69 -5.06 4.34
CA LEU A 189 14.07 -3.72 3.92
C LEU A 189 15.48 -3.40 4.39
N THR A 190 16.29 -2.85 3.49
CA THR A 190 17.66 -2.38 3.80
C THR A 190 17.68 -0.93 4.27
N GLN A 191 16.64 -0.15 3.95
CA GLN A 191 16.53 1.26 4.28
C GLN A 191 15.07 1.65 4.52
N ASN A 192 14.84 2.72 5.29
CA ASN A 192 13.50 3.26 5.50
C ASN A 192 13.01 3.95 4.20
N PRO A 193 11.93 3.46 3.56
CA PRO A 193 11.36 4.09 2.38
C PRO A 193 10.76 5.48 2.64
N LEU A 194 10.47 5.81 3.91
CA LEU A 194 9.85 7.07 4.33
C LEU A 194 10.92 8.02 4.90
N PRO A 195 11.37 9.02 4.14
CA PRO A 195 12.44 9.92 4.57
C PRO A 195 12.04 10.89 5.70
N TYR A 196 10.76 10.89 6.10
CA TYR A 196 10.22 11.75 7.16
C TYR A 196 10.09 11.03 8.51
N LEU A 197 10.46 9.75 8.58
CA LEU A 197 10.38 8.88 9.77
C LEU A 197 11.77 8.50 10.31
N THR A 198 12.76 9.37 10.15
CA THR A 198 14.14 9.19 10.59
C THR A 198 14.61 10.40 11.35
#